data_AF-A0A1B6EPG7-F1
#
_entry.id   AF-A0A1B6EPG7-F1
#
_cell.length_a   1.000
_cell.length_b   1.000
_cell.length_c   1.000
_cell.angle_alpha   90.00
_cell.angle_beta   90.00
_cell.angle_gamma   90.00
#
_symmetry.space_group_name_H-M   'P 1'
#
loop_
_entity.id
_entity.type
_entity.pdbx_description
1 polymer ?
#
loop_
_entity_poly.entity_id
_entity_poly.type
_entity_poly.pdbx_seq_one_letter_code
_entity_poly.pdbx_strand_id
1 'polypeptide(L)'
;FVLPPSLERSVQMFEKFYYVHFSGRKLTWLHQLCNVELKLKYLKKQYLISMQTLHMAILLQFESQDTLVLQELQESLQVSDEQLYKHLQTLIETKILLIHNGNS
;
A
#
# COMPACT_ATOMS: atom_id res chain seq x y z
N PHE A 1 -2.32 7.94 -7.03
CA PHE A 1 -1.83 6.71 -6.38
C PHE A 1 -0.64 6.20 -7.16
N VAL A 2 0.54 6.29 -6.55
CA VAL A 2 1.75 5.68 -7.08
C VAL A 2 1.84 4.26 -6.53
N LEU A 3 1.91 3.29 -7.43
CA LEU A 3 2.03 1.88 -7.05
C LEU A 3 3.49 1.61 -6.63
N PRO A 4 3.73 0.94 -5.48
CA PRO A 4 5.09 0.58 -5.08
C PRO A 4 5.81 -0.26 -6.15
N PRO A 5 7.14 -0.13 -6.32
CA PRO A 5 7.89 -0.84 -7.36
C PRO A 5 7.73 -2.36 -7.32
N SER A 6 7.56 -2.93 -6.12
CA SER A 6 7.31 -4.35 -5.91
C SER A 6 6.00 -4.85 -6.53
N LEU A 7 4.96 -4.00 -6.54
CA LEU A 7 3.67 -4.30 -7.17
C LEU A 7 3.66 -3.95 -8.66
N GLU A 8 4.40 -2.91 -9.06
CA GLU A 8 4.51 -2.49 -10.46
C GLU A 8 4.98 -3.62 -11.37
N ARG A 9 5.98 -4.39 -10.92
CA ARG A 9 6.48 -5.55 -11.66
C ARG A 9 5.38 -6.59 -11.92
N SER A 10 4.55 -6.88 -10.92
CA SER A 10 3.46 -7.85 -11.03
C SER A 10 2.36 -7.36 -11.97
N VAL A 11 2.03 -6.07 -11.90
CA VAL A 11 1.08 -5.40 -12.81
C VAL A 11 1.58 -5.48 -14.25
N GLN A 12 2.83 -5.12 -14.52
CA GLN A 12 3.42 -5.17 -15.86
C GLN A 12 3.47 -6.59 -16.43
N MET A 13 3.77 -7.61 -15.61
CA MET A 13 3.73 -9.01 -16.05
C MET A 13 2.32 -9.42 -16.48
N PHE A 14 1.30 -9.03 -15.71
CA PHE A 14 -0.09 -9.32 -16.04
C PHE A 14 -0.57 -8.55 -17.27
N GLU A 15 -0.18 -7.29 -17.43
CA GLU A 15 -0.49 -6.49 -18.62
C GLU A 15 0.06 -7.12 -19.89
N LYS A 16 1.32 -7.59 -19.86
CA LYS A 16 1.92 -8.33 -20.99
C LYS A 16 1.15 -9.60 -21.31
N PHE A 17 0.80 -10.38 -20.28
CA PHE A 17 -0.02 -11.57 -20.46
C PHE A 17 -1.37 -11.24 -21.09
N TYR A 18 -2.06 -10.22 -20.57
CA TYR A 18 -3.39 -9.80 -21.03
C TYR A 18 -3.35 -9.29 -22.47
N TYR A 19 -2.36 -8.47 -22.82
CA TYR A 19 -2.19 -7.92 -24.16
C TYR A 19 -2.04 -9.02 -25.22
N VAL A 20 -1.27 -10.08 -24.92
CA VAL A 20 -1.07 -11.22 -25.83
C VAL A 20 -2.38 -12.00 -26.09
N HIS A 21 -3.26 -12.10 -25.08
CA HIS A 21 -4.46 -12.96 -25.17
C HIS A 21 -5.73 -12.19 -25.57
N PHE A 22 -5.79 -10.89 -25.32
CA PHE A 22 -7.00 -10.06 -25.49
C PHE A 22 -6.69 -8.78 -26.26
N SER A 23 -6.17 -8.92 -27.48
CA SER A 23 -5.88 -7.79 -28.36
C SER A 23 -7.12 -6.93 -28.60
N GLY A 24 -7.01 -5.61 -28.40
CA GLY A 24 -8.08 -4.64 -28.67
C GLY A 24 -8.93 -4.24 -27.45
N ARG A 25 -8.69 -4.82 -26.26
CA ARG A 25 -9.32 -4.37 -25.00
C ARG A 25 -8.35 -3.52 -24.18
N LYS A 26 -8.85 -2.44 -23.60
CA LYS A 26 -8.10 -1.61 -22.65
C LYS A 26 -8.27 -2.19 -21.24
N LEU A 27 -7.16 -2.57 -20.60
CA LEU A 27 -7.15 -2.94 -19.20
C LEU A 27 -7.08 -1.66 -18.33
N THR A 28 -7.91 -1.58 -17.30
CA THR A 28 -7.90 -0.49 -16.32
C THR A 28 -7.76 -1.09 -14.93
N TRP A 29 -6.73 -0.68 -14.20
CA TRP A 29 -6.50 -1.13 -12.83
C TRP A 29 -7.25 -0.26 -11.83
N LEU A 30 -8.08 -0.89 -11.01
CA LEU A 30 -8.78 -0.23 -9.90
C LEU A 30 -8.11 -0.61 -8.58
N HIS A 31 -6.92 -0.04 -8.33
CA HIS A 31 -6.08 -0.39 -7.16
C HIS A 31 -6.79 -0.24 -5.81
N GLN A 32 -7.73 0.69 -5.71
CA GLN A 32 -8.55 0.90 -4.50
C GLN A 32 -9.44 -0.31 -4.15
N LEU A 33 -9.76 -1.16 -5.14
CA LEU A 33 -10.56 -2.37 -4.95
C LEU A 33 -9.69 -3.64 -4.86
N CYS A 34 -8.39 -3.52 -5.09
CA CYS A 34 -7.46 -4.64 -5.04
C CYS A 34 -7.11 -4.99 -3.59
N ASN A 35 -7.30 -6.26 -3.23
CA ASN A 35 -6.84 -6.83 -1.96
C ASN A 35 -5.51 -7.56 -2.15
N VAL A 36 -4.66 -7.49 -1.13
CA VAL A 36 -3.34 -8.10 -1.09
C VAL A 36 -3.18 -8.88 0.21
N GLU A 37 -2.43 -9.98 0.16
CA GLU A 37 -2.05 -10.75 1.35
C GLU A 37 -0.60 -10.46 1.69
N LEU A 38 -0.36 -10.05 2.93
CA LEU A 38 0.96 -9.73 3.46
C LEU A 38 1.35 -10.68 4.57
N LYS A 39 2.63 -11.04 4.56
CA LYS A 39 3.28 -11.79 5.64
C LYS A 39 4.13 -10.85 6.47
N LEU A 40 3.67 -10.55 7.69
CA LEU A 40 4.43 -9.72 8.63
C LEU A 40 5.54 -10.55 9.28
N LYS A 41 6.79 -10.16 9.03
CA LYS A 41 7.99 -10.84 9.54
C LYS A 41 8.61 -10.18 10.78
N TYR A 42 8.17 -8.98 11.15
CA TYR A 42 8.71 -8.23 12.29
C TYR A 42 8.18 -8.71 13.66
N LEU A 43 7.15 -9.57 13.68
CA LEU A 43 6.56 -10.12 14.89
C LEU A 43 7.15 -11.48 15.23
N LYS A 44 7.22 -11.82 16.54
CA LYS A 44 7.72 -13.13 17.02
C LYS A 44 6.98 -14.34 16.43
N LYS A 45 5.71 -14.16 16.08
CA LYS A 45 4.89 -15.13 15.36
C LYS A 45 4.62 -14.58 13.96
N GLN A 46 4.69 -15.45 12.96
CA GLN A 46 4.36 -15.07 11.60
C GLN A 46 2.85 -14.82 11.47
N TYR A 47 2.47 -13.63 11.05
CA TYR A 47 1.08 -13.28 10.75
C TYR A 47 0.89 -13.12 9.24
N LEU A 48 -0.19 -13.71 8.72
CA LEU A 48 -0.68 -13.46 7.37
C LEU A 48 -1.92 -12.57 7.51
N ILE A 49 -1.93 -11.44 6.82
CA ILE A 49 -3.02 -10.48 6.87
C ILE A 49 -3.46 -10.13 5.46
N SER A 50 -4.78 -10.01 5.25
CA SER A 50 -5.34 -9.50 4.02
C SER A 50 -5.68 -8.02 4.23
N MET A 51 -5.27 -7.17 3.29
CA MET A 51 -5.56 -5.73 3.33
C MET A 51 -5.70 -5.15 1.94
N GLN A 52 -6.19 -3.92 1.85
CA GLN A 52 -6.23 -3.17 0.60
C GLN A 52 -4.83 -2.73 0.16
N THR A 53 -4.66 -2.55 -1.14
CA THR A 53 -3.38 -2.17 -1.76
C THR A 53 -2.81 -0.87 -1.21
N LEU A 54 -3.65 0.11 -0.85
CA LEU A 54 -3.17 1.36 -0.27
C LEU A 54 -2.56 1.17 1.12
N HIS A 55 -3.15 0.31 1.97
CA HIS A 55 -2.57 -0.02 3.27
C HIS A 55 -1.17 -0.63 3.10
N MET A 56 -1.01 -1.57 2.16
CA MET A 56 0.29 -2.15 1.84
C MET A 56 1.28 -1.08 1.35
N ALA A 57 0.84 -0.18 0.46
CA ALA A 57 1.70 0.88 -0.05
C ALA A 57 2.22 1.81 1.06
N ILE A 58 1.37 2.12 2.05
CA ILE A 58 1.77 2.86 3.27
C ILE A 58 2.82 2.05 4.04
N LEU A 59 2.56 0.76 4.33
CA LEU A 59 3.49 -0.06 5.12
C LEU A 59 4.86 -0.23 4.45
N LEU A 60 4.92 -0.28 3.12
CA LEU A 60 6.18 -0.36 2.39
C LEU A 60 7.04 0.90 2.55
N GLN A 61 6.46 2.06 2.83
CA GLN A 61 7.23 3.28 3.12
C GLN A 61 8.05 3.17 4.42
N PHE A 62 7.67 2.24 5.31
CA PHE A 62 8.35 1.97 6.58
C PHE A 62 9.43 0.87 6.47
N GLU A 63 9.66 0.28 5.28
CA GLU A 63 10.73 -0.73 5.15
C GLU A 63 12.14 -0.13 5.34
N SER A 64 12.32 1.17 5.06
CA SER A 64 13.60 1.87 5.19
C SER A 64 13.69 2.81 6.40
N GLN A 65 12.59 3.02 7.13
CA GLN A 65 12.49 3.99 8.22
C GLN A 65 11.35 3.67 9.18
N ASP A 66 11.55 3.89 10.48
CA ASP A 66 10.57 3.54 11.51
C ASP A 66 9.52 4.63 11.77
N THR A 67 9.78 5.85 11.30
CA THR A 67 8.92 7.01 11.51
C THR A 67 8.81 7.83 10.24
N LEU A 68 7.61 8.33 9.95
CA LEU A 68 7.30 9.14 8.79
C LEU A 68 6.35 10.26 9.19
N VAL A 69 6.53 11.44 8.59
CA VAL A 69 5.53 12.51 8.73
C VAL A 69 4.46 12.37 7.65
N LEU A 70 3.25 12.84 7.96
CA LEU A 70 2.10 12.70 7.07
C LEU A 70 2.35 13.29 5.67
N GLN A 71 3.07 14.41 5.61
CA GLN A 71 3.36 15.09 4.35
C GLN A 71 4.21 14.23 3.39
N GLU A 72 5.21 13.51 3.91
CA GLU A 72 6.05 12.61 3.11
C GLU A 72 5.24 11.46 2.52
N LEU A 73 4.28 10.93 3.29
CA LEU A 73 3.35 9.90 2.82
C LEU A 73 2.43 10.43 1.71
N GLN A 74 1.94 11.66 1.82
CA GLN A 74 1.10 12.30 0.80
C GLN A 74 1.86 12.48 -0.52
N GLU A 75 3.08 13.02 -0.44
CA GLU A 75 3.93 13.27 -1.60
C GLU A 75 4.32 11.96 -2.31
N SER A 76 4.64 10.92 -1.54
CA SER A 76 5.01 9.60 -2.08
C SER A 76 3.85 8.85 -2.72
N LEU A 77 2.68 8.80 -2.05
CA LEU A 77 1.55 7.99 -2.50
C LEU A 77 0.64 8.71 -3.51
N GLN A 78 0.67 10.04 -3.57
CA GLN A 78 -0.18 10.87 -4.43
C GLN A 78 -1.67 10.49 -4.31
N VAL A 79 -2.17 10.45 -3.09
CA VAL A 79 -3.58 10.20 -2.75
C VAL A 79 -4.14 11.42 -2.01
N SER A 80 -5.46 11.60 -2.04
CA SER A 80 -6.08 12.72 -1.33
C SER A 80 -5.95 12.56 0.19
N ASP A 81 -5.88 13.69 0.90
CA ASP A 81 -5.76 13.75 2.36
C ASP A 81 -6.86 12.93 3.03
N GLU A 82 -8.10 13.12 2.61
CA GLU A 82 -9.26 12.41 3.17
C GLU A 82 -9.10 10.88 3.06
N GLN A 83 -8.62 10.38 1.91
CA GLN A 83 -8.36 8.95 1.75
C GLN A 83 -7.20 8.50 2.63
N LEU A 84 -6.09 9.22 2.59
CA LEU A 84 -4.90 8.87 3.38
C LEU A 84 -5.23 8.80 4.87
N TYR A 85 -5.95 9.78 5.41
CA TYR A 85 -6.39 9.81 6.81
C TYR A 85 -7.26 8.59 7.16
N LYS A 86 -8.24 8.22 6.33
CA LYS A 86 -9.08 7.03 6.56
C LYS A 86 -8.26 5.74 6.62
N HIS A 87 -7.29 5.59 5.72
CA HIS A 87 -6.43 4.42 5.67
C HIS A 87 -5.44 4.39 6.84
N LEU A 88 -4.85 5.53 7.21
CA LEU A 88 -3.97 5.62 8.38
C LEU A 88 -4.73 5.32 9.67
N GLN A 89 -5.93 5.88 9.85
CA GLN A 89 -6.76 5.61 11.02
C GLN A 89 -7.03 4.11 11.18
N THR A 90 -7.38 3.42 10.08
CA THR A 90 -7.58 1.96 10.09
C THR A 90 -6.32 1.21 10.53
N LEU A 91 -5.14 1.61 10.04
CA LEU A 91 -3.86 1.01 10.42
C LEU A 91 -3.47 1.28 11.88
N ILE A 92 -3.90 2.41 12.43
CA ILE A 92 -3.68 2.78 13.84
C ILE A 92 -4.62 2.01 14.76
N GLU A 93 -5.90 1.90 14.41
CA GLU A 93 -6.90 1.14 15.17
C GLU A 93 -6.53 -0.36 15.27
N THR A 94 -5.94 -0.89 14.20
CA THR A 94 -5.40 -2.27 14.16
C THR A 94 -4.06 -2.41 14.85
N LYS A 95 -3.50 -1.33 15.41
CA LYS A 95 -2.19 -1.26 16.08
C LYS A 95 -1.02 -1.71 15.21
N ILE A 96 -1.16 -1.60 13.89
CA ILE A 96 -0.07 -1.84 12.95
C ILE A 96 0.84 -0.60 12.93
N LEU A 97 0.25 0.59 12.93
CA LEU A 97 0.95 1.86 13.07
C LEU A 97 0.62 2.52 14.42
N LEU A 98 1.54 3.35 14.89
CA LEU A 98 1.35 4.16 16.10
C LEU A 98 1.54 5.62 15.74
N ILE A 99 0.70 6.49 16.30
CA ILE A 99 0.90 7.94 16.19
C ILE A 99 1.96 8.33 17.22
N HIS A 100 3.06 8.92 16.76
CA HIS A 100 3.99 9.60 17.64
C HIS A 100 3.50 11.03 17.88
N ASN A 101 2.81 11.26 19.00
CA ASN A 101 2.56 12.62 19.47
C ASN A 101 3.87 13.14 20.07
N GLY A 102 4.65 13.88 19.28
CA GLY A 102 5.85 14.55 19.76
C GLY A 102 5.51 15.55 20.86
N ASN A 103 5.60 15.11 22.12
CA ASN A 103 5.76 15.99 23.27
C ASN A 103 7.26 16.12 23.53
N SER A 104 7.92 17.03 22.85
CA SER A 104 9.19 17.66 23.24
C SER A 104 9.36 18.97 22.48
#